data_AF-A0A971V819-F1
#
_entry.id   AF-A0A971V819-F1
#
_cell.length_a   1.000
_cell.length_b   1.000
_cell.length_c   1.000
_cell.angle_alpha   90.00
_cell.angle_beta   90.00
_cell.angle_gamma   90.00
#
_symmetry.space_group_name_H-M   'P 1'
#
loop_
_entity.id
_entity.type
_entity.pdbx_description
1 polymer ?
#
loop_
_entity_poly.entity_id
_entity_poly.type
_entity_poly.pdbx_seq_one_letter_code
_entity_poly.pdbx_strand_id
1 'polypeptide(L)'
;ITSIAIERCELWKQDFYVPKKYGIRHCLGENGGPGALFFTLRTIPVIMDIVRDMEELCPNAYLLNFSNPETRIVLAVSKYSKIKVMGLCHGIFMGRDAVSRILGRDYDSIEVLGAGMNHFQWLLSIRDKETGEDLYPEFKEKERNFDPEFMPYSRKMYRAFGLWPTCSDDHLGEYQAYGWEAGEHGYDFDGDAKERIRMKEEIAKLTSGELDAKLWLTSSGEQAVRVMTSIFFNKREFIEAGVVYNDGAITNLSGDIAVEIPVITDGSGIHKLHIGDLPLGIANLLNMQVGPQQLSVEAAMRGSKEIALQALLCDPVINSYEAAVKLLDELWEINIPYIRPVL
;
A
#
# COMPACT_ATOMS: atom_id res chain seq x y z
N ILE A 1 9.69 7.30 -12.20
CA ILE A 1 8.97 7.32 -10.90
C ILE A 1 7.53 7.68 -11.19
N THR A 2 6.56 6.96 -10.66
CA THR A 2 5.13 7.30 -10.78
C THR A 2 4.55 7.65 -9.42
N SER A 3 4.00 8.86 -9.30
CA SER A 3 3.22 9.31 -8.15
C SER A 3 2.03 10.11 -8.69
N ILE A 4 1.08 9.38 -9.27
CA ILE A 4 -0.06 9.93 -10.01
C ILE A 4 -1.37 9.37 -9.46
N ALA A 5 -2.42 10.17 -9.56
CA ALA A 5 -3.78 9.73 -9.31
C ALA A 5 -4.73 10.66 -10.07
N ILE A 6 -5.68 10.08 -10.82
CA ILE A 6 -6.68 10.84 -11.57
C ILE A 6 -7.69 11.41 -10.58
N GLU A 7 -7.82 12.75 -10.56
CA GLU A 7 -8.79 13.48 -9.71
C GLU A 7 -8.88 12.94 -8.28
N ARG A 8 -7.73 12.59 -7.68
CA ARG A 8 -7.59 11.73 -6.49
C ARG A 8 -8.70 11.92 -5.46
N CYS A 9 -8.80 13.13 -4.90
CA CYS A 9 -9.70 13.39 -3.78
C CYS A 9 -11.18 13.41 -4.18
N GLU A 10 -11.52 13.87 -5.38
CA GLU A 10 -12.91 13.93 -5.82
C GLU A 10 -13.48 12.55 -6.13
N LEU A 11 -12.71 11.71 -6.82
CA LEU A 11 -13.13 10.34 -7.13
C LEU A 11 -13.07 9.44 -5.89
N TRP A 12 -12.07 9.61 -5.03
CA TRP A 12 -11.98 8.83 -3.79
C TRP A 12 -13.12 9.14 -2.80
N LYS A 13 -13.63 10.39 -2.77
CA LYS A 13 -14.88 10.68 -2.04
C LYS A 13 -16.03 9.79 -2.55
N GLN A 14 -16.18 9.62 -3.86
CA GLN A 14 -17.22 8.75 -4.42
C GLN A 14 -16.98 7.29 -4.06
N ASP A 15 -15.74 6.82 -4.22
CA ASP A 15 -15.32 5.46 -3.83
C ASP A 15 -15.61 5.17 -2.35
N PHE A 16 -15.55 6.19 -1.48
CA PHE A 16 -15.86 6.05 -0.07
C PHE A 16 -17.37 6.12 0.24
N TYR A 17 -18.10 7.09 -0.31
CA TYR A 17 -19.50 7.34 0.06
C TYR A 17 -20.51 6.47 -0.69
N VAL A 18 -20.24 6.08 -1.94
CA VAL A 18 -21.19 5.26 -2.72
C VAL A 18 -21.37 3.87 -2.10
N PRO A 19 -20.33 3.12 -1.69
CA PRO A 19 -20.55 1.85 -1.00
C PRO A 19 -21.39 1.99 0.28
N LYS A 20 -21.16 3.06 1.05
CA LYS A 20 -21.92 3.35 2.29
C LYS A 20 -23.39 3.64 2.02
N LYS A 21 -23.72 4.32 0.92
CA LYS A 21 -25.11 4.53 0.46
C LYS A 21 -25.87 3.21 0.30
N TYR A 22 -25.17 2.13 -0.06
CA TYR A 22 -25.73 0.79 -0.24
C TYR A 22 -25.54 -0.15 0.97
N GLY A 23 -25.09 0.38 2.11
CA GLY A 23 -24.96 -0.38 3.36
C GLY A 23 -23.65 -1.15 3.50
N ILE A 24 -22.69 -0.97 2.58
CA ILE A 24 -21.34 -1.54 2.71
C ILE A 24 -20.52 -0.64 3.64
N ARG A 25 -20.03 -1.23 4.73
CA ARG A 25 -19.23 -0.54 5.75
C ARG A 25 -17.76 -0.77 5.48
N HIS A 26 -16.96 0.29 5.49
CA HIS A 26 -15.52 0.23 5.25
C HIS A 26 -14.81 1.47 5.82
N CYS A 27 -13.48 1.40 5.92
CA CYS A 27 -12.67 2.43 6.57
C CYS A 27 -12.27 3.58 5.66
N LEU A 28 -11.75 3.25 4.48
CA LEU A 28 -11.00 4.20 3.67
C LEU A 28 -11.21 4.01 2.16
N GLY A 29 -10.92 2.81 1.64
CA GLY A 29 -11.18 2.46 0.24
C GLY A 29 -10.11 2.94 -0.76
N GLU A 30 -8.87 3.13 -0.30
CA GLU A 30 -7.71 3.42 -1.15
C GLU A 30 -7.07 2.14 -1.71
N ASN A 31 -6.86 1.13 -0.86
CA ASN A 31 -6.07 -0.06 -1.22
C ASN A 31 -6.85 -1.38 -1.08
N GLY A 32 -7.82 -1.43 -0.16
CA GLY A 32 -8.75 -2.55 0.02
C GLY A 32 -10.21 -2.17 -0.26
N GLY A 33 -11.07 -3.17 -0.35
CA GLY A 33 -12.51 -2.99 -0.48
C GLY A 33 -12.99 -2.46 -1.84
N PRO A 34 -14.28 -2.09 -1.94
CA PRO A 34 -14.90 -1.65 -3.18
C PRO A 34 -14.27 -0.38 -3.76
N GLY A 35 -13.86 0.56 -2.92
CA GLY A 35 -13.24 1.81 -3.38
C GLY A 35 -11.94 1.55 -4.15
N ALA A 36 -11.10 0.66 -3.62
CA ALA A 36 -9.85 0.32 -4.25
C ALA A 36 -10.04 -0.37 -5.61
N LEU A 37 -11.13 -1.13 -5.83
CA LEU A 37 -11.45 -1.67 -7.17
C LEU A 37 -11.59 -0.55 -8.19
N PHE A 38 -12.38 0.47 -7.91
CA PHE A 38 -12.57 1.58 -8.85
C PHE A 38 -11.30 2.41 -9.00
N PHE A 39 -10.53 2.58 -7.93
CA PHE A 39 -9.21 3.19 -8.04
C PHE A 39 -8.28 2.38 -8.97
N THR A 40 -8.33 1.05 -8.89
CA THR A 40 -7.60 0.14 -9.79
C THR A 40 -8.03 0.33 -11.25
N LEU A 41 -9.33 0.32 -11.50
CA LEU A 41 -9.93 0.47 -12.83
C LEU A 41 -9.53 1.79 -13.51
N ARG A 42 -9.31 2.85 -12.74
CA ARG A 42 -8.86 4.15 -13.23
C ARG A 42 -7.35 4.24 -13.43
N THR A 43 -6.59 3.70 -12.48
CA THR A 43 -5.13 3.91 -12.43
C THR A 43 -4.39 2.99 -13.38
N ILE A 44 -4.77 1.71 -13.47
CA ILE A 44 -4.05 0.74 -14.31
C ILE A 44 -3.97 1.18 -15.77
N PRO A 45 -5.03 1.66 -16.44
CA PRO A 45 -4.92 2.07 -17.83
C PRO A 45 -3.85 3.15 -18.08
N VAL A 46 -3.73 4.13 -17.18
CA VAL A 46 -2.73 5.21 -17.31
C VAL A 46 -1.32 4.72 -17.01
N ILE A 47 -1.17 3.88 -15.98
CA ILE A 47 0.12 3.24 -15.70
C ILE A 47 0.57 2.39 -16.89
N MET A 48 -0.34 1.64 -17.50
CA MET A 48 0.00 0.79 -18.63
C MET A 48 0.40 1.60 -19.86
N ASP A 49 -0.19 2.77 -20.12
CA ASP A 49 0.28 3.68 -21.18
C ASP A 49 1.74 4.08 -20.94
N ILE A 50 2.08 4.50 -19.71
CA ILE A 50 3.46 4.84 -19.32
C ILE A 50 4.40 3.64 -19.50
N VAL A 51 3.94 2.45 -19.12
CA VAL A 51 4.72 1.22 -19.26
C VAL A 51 4.96 0.86 -20.73
N ARG A 52 3.99 1.07 -21.63
CA ARG A 52 4.20 0.89 -23.08
C ARG A 52 5.23 1.87 -23.64
N ASP A 53 5.16 3.14 -23.23
CA ASP A 53 6.18 4.12 -23.59
C ASP A 53 7.57 3.71 -23.05
N MET A 54 7.64 3.18 -21.83
CA MET A 54 8.90 2.68 -21.26
C MET A 54 9.45 1.47 -22.03
N GLU A 55 8.59 0.56 -22.48
CA GLU A 55 9.01 -0.61 -23.29
C GLU A 55 9.66 -0.18 -24.61
N GLU A 56 9.18 0.90 -25.23
CA GLU A 56 9.75 1.45 -26.46
C GLU A 56 11.00 2.32 -26.20
N LEU A 57 10.90 3.26 -25.26
CA LEU A 57 11.88 4.35 -25.11
C LEU A 57 13.01 4.00 -24.14
N CYS A 58 12.74 3.21 -23.11
CA CYS A 58 13.71 2.92 -22.05
C CYS A 58 13.51 1.52 -21.41
N PRO A 59 13.55 0.42 -22.19
CA PRO A 59 13.17 -0.92 -21.73
C PRO A 59 14.02 -1.48 -20.57
N ASN A 60 15.18 -0.87 -20.29
CA ASN A 60 16.07 -1.27 -19.21
C ASN A 60 15.87 -0.47 -17.91
N ALA A 61 15.03 0.57 -17.93
CA ALA A 61 14.74 1.41 -16.77
C ALA A 61 13.88 0.68 -15.73
N TYR A 62 13.97 1.15 -14.49
CA TYR A 62 13.08 0.73 -13.41
C TYR A 62 11.90 1.69 -13.30
N LEU A 63 10.70 1.13 -13.22
CA LEU A 63 9.51 1.83 -12.75
C LEU A 63 9.47 1.76 -11.22
N LEU A 64 9.91 2.83 -10.56
CA LEU A 64 9.67 3.02 -9.13
C LEU A 64 8.30 3.66 -8.93
N ASN A 65 7.37 2.96 -8.30
CA ASN A 65 6.00 3.40 -8.10
C ASN A 65 5.77 3.87 -6.66
N PHE A 66 4.98 4.93 -6.50
CA PHE A 66 4.38 5.41 -5.24
C PHE A 66 2.86 5.57 -5.38
N SER A 67 2.31 5.26 -6.55
CA SER A 67 0.88 5.44 -6.83
C SER A 67 0.09 4.28 -6.24
N ASN A 68 -1.11 4.55 -5.74
CA ASN A 68 -2.03 3.53 -5.24
C ASN A 68 -3.06 3.12 -6.31
N PRO A 69 -3.66 1.91 -6.20
CA PRO A 69 -3.36 0.86 -5.23
C PRO A 69 -2.09 0.10 -5.58
N GLU A 70 -1.06 0.19 -4.73
CA GLU A 70 0.31 -0.14 -5.11
C GLU A 70 0.51 -1.62 -5.47
N THR A 71 -0.01 -2.53 -4.65
CA THR A 71 0.05 -3.98 -4.91
C THR A 71 -0.55 -4.35 -6.26
N ARG A 72 -1.65 -3.69 -6.65
CA ARG A 72 -2.37 -3.98 -7.90
C ARG A 72 -1.65 -3.41 -9.12
N ILE A 73 -1.01 -2.24 -8.98
CA ILE A 73 -0.13 -1.67 -10.00
C ILE A 73 1.08 -2.57 -10.23
N VAL A 74 1.79 -2.95 -9.17
CA VAL A 74 2.97 -3.82 -9.28
C VAL A 74 2.58 -5.18 -9.89
N LEU A 75 1.44 -5.74 -9.49
CA LEU A 75 0.90 -6.97 -10.08
C LEU A 75 0.62 -6.82 -11.58
N ALA A 76 -0.09 -5.76 -11.99
CA ALA A 76 -0.42 -5.53 -13.39
C ALA A 76 0.83 -5.38 -14.26
N VAL A 77 1.78 -4.54 -13.85
CA VAL A 77 3.03 -4.33 -14.59
C VAL A 77 3.86 -5.61 -14.66
N SER A 78 4.01 -6.34 -13.55
CA SER A 78 4.78 -7.59 -13.52
C SER A 78 4.17 -8.69 -14.40
N LYS A 79 2.83 -8.72 -14.53
CA LYS A 79 2.11 -9.74 -15.30
C LYS A 79 2.02 -9.40 -16.80
N TYR A 80 1.91 -8.12 -17.14
CA TYR A 80 1.59 -7.66 -18.50
C TYR A 80 2.70 -6.85 -19.19
N SER A 81 3.88 -6.80 -18.59
CA SER A 81 5.06 -6.11 -19.12
C SER A 81 6.36 -6.78 -18.70
N LYS A 82 7.45 -6.43 -19.39
CA LYS A 82 8.82 -6.77 -19.01
C LYS A 82 9.54 -5.66 -18.24
N ILE A 83 8.89 -4.51 -18.05
CA ILE A 83 9.46 -3.39 -17.30
C ILE A 83 9.69 -3.81 -15.85
N LYS A 84 10.91 -3.53 -15.35
CA LYS A 84 11.27 -3.81 -13.97
C LYS A 84 10.52 -2.83 -13.07
N VAL A 85 9.70 -3.34 -12.16
CA VAL A 85 8.87 -2.51 -11.29
C VAL A 85 9.14 -2.82 -9.82
N MET A 86 9.09 -1.78 -9.00
CA MET A 86 9.08 -1.88 -7.53
C MET A 86 8.21 -0.76 -6.99
N GLY A 87 7.27 -1.11 -6.12
CA GLY A 87 6.53 -0.13 -5.33
C GLY A 87 7.27 0.25 -4.05
N LEU A 88 7.05 1.48 -3.60
CA LEU A 88 7.68 2.11 -2.45
C LEU A 88 6.61 2.82 -1.62
N CYS A 89 6.46 2.38 -0.37
CA CYS A 89 5.60 2.99 0.62
C CYS A 89 6.34 3.13 1.95
N HIS A 90 5.92 4.09 2.77
CA HIS A 90 6.49 4.33 4.10
C HIS A 90 5.79 3.53 5.22
N GLY A 91 4.91 2.58 4.88
CA GLY A 91 4.09 1.86 5.88
C GLY A 91 4.90 1.09 6.92
N ILE A 92 6.05 0.51 6.54
CA ILE A 92 6.97 -0.12 7.50
C ILE A 92 7.52 0.89 8.52
N PHE A 93 7.77 2.14 8.11
CA PHE A 93 8.30 3.19 8.97
C PHE A 93 7.27 3.65 9.99
N MET A 94 5.99 3.68 9.61
CA MET A 94 4.88 3.91 10.55
C MET A 94 4.75 2.78 11.57
N GLY A 95 4.92 1.53 11.13
CA GLY A 95 5.00 0.38 12.03
C GLY A 95 6.13 0.50 13.07
N ARG A 96 7.32 0.90 12.62
CA ARG A 96 8.47 1.13 13.50
C ARG A 96 8.23 2.28 14.49
N ASP A 97 7.59 3.37 14.06
CA ASP A 97 7.22 4.48 14.94
C ASP A 97 6.22 4.04 16.01
N ALA A 98 5.19 3.27 15.65
CA ALA A 98 4.25 2.71 16.61
C ALA A 98 4.95 1.82 17.65
N VAL A 99 5.87 0.97 17.19
CA VAL A 99 6.68 0.11 18.07
C VAL A 99 7.59 0.94 19.00
N SER A 100 8.27 1.95 18.47
CA SER A 100 9.11 2.88 19.23
C SER A 100 8.34 3.58 20.34
N ARG A 101 7.15 4.10 20.03
CA ARG A 101 6.27 4.77 21.01
C ARG A 101 5.83 3.83 22.13
N ILE A 102 5.39 2.63 21.79
CA ILE A 102 4.96 1.62 22.76
C ILE A 102 6.14 1.19 23.64
N LEU A 103 7.30 0.95 23.04
CA LEU A 103 8.51 0.59 23.78
C LEU A 103 9.10 1.77 24.56
N GLY A 104 8.76 3.02 24.26
CA GLY A 104 9.43 4.20 24.81
C GLY A 104 10.93 4.18 24.50
N ARG A 105 11.30 3.70 23.31
CA ARG A 105 12.69 3.61 22.82
C ARG A 105 12.86 4.54 21.62
N ASP A 106 14.09 4.97 21.37
CA ASP A 106 14.39 5.79 20.20
C ASP A 106 14.02 5.07 18.89
N TYR A 107 13.52 5.82 17.91
CA TYR A 107 13.09 5.26 16.62
C TYR A 107 14.27 4.54 15.95
N ASP A 108 15.44 5.17 15.96
CA ASP A 108 16.62 4.69 15.23
C ASP A 108 17.31 3.49 15.90
N SER A 109 17.00 3.20 17.16
CA SER A 109 17.54 2.04 17.90
C SER A 109 16.78 0.72 17.68
N ILE A 110 15.62 0.76 17.00
CA ILE A 110 14.81 -0.43 16.74
C ILE A 110 14.97 -0.89 15.29
N GLU A 111 15.35 -2.14 15.07
CA GLU A 111 15.28 -2.78 13.76
C GLU A 111 13.95 -3.54 13.62
N VAL A 112 13.30 -3.43 12.46
CA VAL A 112 12.09 -4.19 12.15
C VAL A 112 12.26 -4.95 10.83
N LEU A 113 11.65 -6.13 10.77
CA LEU A 113 11.48 -6.88 9.53
C LEU A 113 10.00 -7.17 9.40
N GLY A 114 9.40 -6.84 8.26
CA GLY A 114 7.99 -7.14 7.99
C GLY A 114 7.80 -7.83 6.65
N ALA A 115 6.67 -8.52 6.52
CA ALA A 115 6.25 -9.16 5.27
C ALA A 115 4.73 -9.23 5.18
N GLY A 116 4.19 -9.07 3.97
CA GLY A 116 2.76 -9.14 3.70
C GLY A 116 2.40 -8.50 2.37
N MET A 117 1.40 -7.64 2.35
CA MET A 117 1.04 -6.79 1.21
C MET A 117 1.12 -5.32 1.60
N ASN A 118 1.14 -4.44 0.62
CA ASN A 118 1.11 -3.00 0.89
C ASN A 118 -0.07 -2.62 1.77
N HIS A 119 0.17 -1.85 2.83
CA HIS A 119 -0.83 -1.46 3.84
C HIS A 119 -1.47 -2.62 4.62
N PHE A 120 -1.00 -3.86 4.42
CA PHE A 120 -1.49 -5.08 5.07
C PHE A 120 -0.32 -6.02 5.35
N GLN A 121 0.60 -5.55 6.19
CA GLN A 121 1.87 -6.21 6.48
C GLN A 121 2.00 -6.48 7.98
N TRP A 122 2.75 -7.53 8.35
CA TRP A 122 3.06 -7.84 9.74
C TRP A 122 4.55 -7.78 9.99
N LEU A 123 4.93 -7.23 11.13
CA LEU A 123 6.30 -7.27 11.62
C LEU A 123 6.60 -8.70 12.08
N LEU A 124 7.56 -9.36 11.43
CA LEU A 124 8.01 -10.71 11.79
C LEU A 124 9.07 -10.68 12.89
N SER A 125 9.82 -9.59 12.99
CA SER A 125 10.75 -9.36 14.09
C SER A 125 10.83 -7.89 14.45
N ILE A 126 11.02 -7.63 15.74
CA ILE A 126 11.38 -6.32 16.29
C ILE A 126 12.63 -6.56 17.12
N ARG A 127 13.73 -5.89 16.81
CA ARG A 127 15.02 -6.10 17.47
C ARG A 127 15.65 -4.81 17.93
N ASP A 128 16.45 -4.89 18.97
CA ASP A 128 17.40 -3.83 19.29
C ASP A 128 18.50 -3.83 18.23
N LYS A 129 18.73 -2.68 17.59
CA LYS A 129 19.65 -2.55 16.47
C LYS A 129 21.11 -2.72 16.89
N GLU A 130 21.46 -2.38 18.12
CA GLU A 130 22.84 -2.50 18.63
C GLU A 130 23.13 -3.90 19.17
N THR A 131 22.20 -4.46 19.95
CA THR A 131 22.42 -5.74 20.65
C THR A 131 21.91 -6.96 19.88
N GLY A 132 20.97 -6.76 18.94
CA GLY A 132 20.28 -7.82 18.21
C GLY A 132 19.21 -8.57 19.03
N GLU A 133 18.93 -8.11 20.26
CA GLU A 133 17.95 -8.70 21.17
C GLU A 133 16.53 -8.64 20.57
N ASP A 134 15.76 -9.72 20.73
CA ASP A 134 14.34 -9.73 20.36
C ASP A 134 13.52 -8.91 21.35
N LEU A 135 12.85 -7.88 20.84
CA LEU A 135 12.07 -6.93 21.63
C LEU A 135 10.59 -7.31 21.74
N TYR A 136 10.11 -8.36 21.06
CA TYR A 136 8.71 -8.78 21.20
C TYR A 136 8.26 -9.08 22.65
N PRO A 137 9.08 -9.74 23.50
CA PRO A 137 8.74 -9.95 24.90
C PRO A 137 8.53 -8.65 25.68
N GLU A 138 9.42 -7.67 25.51
CA GLU A 138 9.28 -6.35 26.14
C GLU A 138 8.07 -5.60 25.57
N PHE A 139 7.92 -5.62 24.24
CA PHE A 139 6.82 -4.99 23.51
C PHE A 139 5.47 -5.48 24.02
N LYS A 140 5.31 -6.79 24.25
CA LYS A 140 4.08 -7.38 24.77
C LYS A 140 3.69 -6.85 26.15
N GLU A 141 4.65 -6.68 27.05
CA GLU A 141 4.36 -6.17 28.40
C GLU A 141 4.08 -4.66 28.40
N LYS A 142 4.77 -3.89 27.55
CA LYS A 142 4.50 -2.46 27.39
C LYS A 142 3.18 -2.19 26.67
N GLU A 143 2.89 -2.91 25.60
CA GLU A 143 1.63 -2.81 24.85
C GLU A 143 0.43 -3.03 25.77
N ARG A 144 0.46 -3.99 26.69
CA ARG A 144 -0.65 -4.24 27.64
C ARG A 144 -1.01 -3.04 28.50
N ASN A 145 -0.02 -2.23 28.86
CA ASN A 145 -0.17 -1.08 29.74
C ASN A 145 -0.19 0.26 28.98
N PHE A 146 -0.13 0.22 27.65
CA PHE A 146 -0.14 1.41 26.80
C PHE A 146 -1.55 1.96 26.60
N ASP A 147 -1.64 3.27 26.28
CA ASP A 147 -2.90 4.00 26.08
C ASP A 147 -3.89 3.23 25.18
N PRO A 148 -5.07 2.80 25.70
CA PRO A 148 -6.08 2.03 24.95
C PRO A 148 -6.50 2.67 23.63
N GLU A 149 -6.45 4.00 23.51
CA GLU A 149 -6.87 4.74 22.32
C GLU A 149 -5.77 4.81 21.25
N PHE A 150 -4.55 4.39 21.55
CA PHE A 150 -3.47 4.32 20.57
C PHE A 150 -3.65 3.10 19.66
N MET A 151 -4.02 3.34 18.40
CA MET A 151 -4.19 2.31 17.35
C MET A 151 -5.01 1.09 17.83
N PRO A 152 -6.24 1.32 18.35
CA PRO A 152 -7.03 0.29 19.00
C PRO A 152 -7.29 -0.92 18.09
N TYR A 153 -7.43 -0.73 16.78
CA TYR A 153 -7.67 -1.82 15.85
C TYR A 153 -6.41 -2.66 15.62
N SER A 154 -5.26 -2.02 15.36
CA SER A 154 -3.97 -2.71 15.23
C SER A 154 -3.61 -3.51 16.48
N ARG A 155 -3.93 -2.98 17.67
CA ARG A 155 -3.74 -3.69 18.94
C ARG A 155 -4.64 -4.92 19.08
N LYS A 156 -5.92 -4.84 18.68
CA LYS A 156 -6.80 -6.03 18.63
C LYS A 156 -6.21 -7.12 17.74
N MET A 157 -5.73 -6.73 16.56
CA MET A 157 -5.12 -7.64 15.59
C MET A 157 -3.80 -8.22 16.11
N TYR A 158 -2.93 -7.40 16.70
CA TYR A 158 -1.71 -7.87 17.37
C TYR A 158 -2.01 -8.90 18.45
N ARG A 159 -2.98 -8.64 19.34
CA ARG A 159 -3.34 -9.56 20.43
C ARG A 159 -3.91 -10.89 19.92
N ALA A 160 -4.59 -10.88 18.78
CA ALA A 160 -5.17 -12.08 18.17
C ALA A 160 -4.14 -12.90 17.37
N PHE A 161 -3.25 -12.24 16.62
CA PHE A 161 -2.34 -12.90 15.66
C PHE A 161 -0.89 -12.97 16.14
N GLY A 162 -0.55 -12.31 17.24
CA GLY A 162 0.76 -12.38 17.91
C GLY A 162 1.84 -11.49 17.32
N LEU A 163 1.62 -10.88 16.14
CA LEU A 163 2.56 -9.99 15.45
C LEU A 163 1.92 -8.63 15.18
N TRP A 164 2.72 -7.58 15.27
CA TRP A 164 2.24 -6.20 15.10
C TRP A 164 1.97 -5.92 13.62
N PRO A 165 0.76 -5.48 13.24
CA PRO A 165 0.47 -5.10 11.87
C PRO A 165 0.94 -3.67 11.55
N THR A 166 1.22 -3.41 10.28
CA THR A 166 1.35 -2.06 9.71
C THR A 166 0.22 -1.89 8.68
N CYS A 167 -0.23 -0.68 8.35
CA CYS A 167 0.37 0.64 8.52
C CYS A 167 -0.27 1.45 9.66
N SER A 168 -1.50 1.89 9.45
CA SER A 168 -2.39 2.54 10.41
C SER A 168 -3.70 1.74 10.54
N ASP A 169 -4.52 2.05 11.54
CA ASP A 169 -5.77 1.32 11.80
C ASP A 169 -6.72 1.31 10.59
N ASP A 170 -6.91 2.48 9.96
CA ASP A 170 -7.78 2.66 8.81
C ASP A 170 -7.30 1.89 7.58
N HIS A 171 -5.99 1.90 7.29
CA HIS A 171 -5.37 1.12 6.22
C HIS A 171 -5.46 -0.39 6.46
N LEU A 172 -5.17 -0.84 7.69
CA LEU A 172 -5.28 -2.24 8.08
C LEU A 172 -6.73 -2.74 7.90
N GLY A 173 -7.70 -1.91 8.27
CA GLY A 173 -9.13 -2.22 8.19
C GLY A 173 -9.69 -2.30 6.76
N GLU A 174 -8.98 -1.84 5.72
CA GLU A 174 -9.49 -1.90 4.35
C GLU A 174 -9.62 -3.34 3.81
N TYR A 175 -8.93 -4.30 4.44
CA TYR A 175 -8.75 -5.65 3.91
C TYR A 175 -9.63 -6.71 4.60
N GLN A 176 -10.48 -6.32 5.54
CA GLN A 176 -11.18 -7.25 6.42
C GLN A 176 -12.68 -6.94 6.50
N ALA A 177 -13.51 -7.98 6.55
CA ALA A 177 -14.98 -7.86 6.67
C ALA A 177 -15.43 -7.06 7.91
N TYR A 178 -14.67 -7.15 8.99
CA TYR A 178 -14.87 -6.44 10.25
C TYR A 178 -13.94 -5.23 10.39
N GLY A 179 -13.24 -4.86 9.32
CA GLY A 179 -12.26 -3.79 9.31
C GLY A 179 -12.82 -2.42 9.64
N TRP A 180 -14.10 -2.18 9.33
CA TRP A 180 -14.83 -0.96 9.69
C TRP A 180 -14.76 -0.61 11.19
N GLU A 181 -14.41 -1.55 12.08
CA GLU A 181 -14.14 -1.29 13.50
C GLU A 181 -12.92 -0.37 13.74
N ALA A 182 -12.03 -0.21 12.76
CA ALA A 182 -10.96 0.80 12.77
C ALA A 182 -11.49 2.24 12.60
N GLY A 183 -12.78 2.39 12.28
CA GLY A 183 -13.44 3.66 12.06
C GLY A 183 -13.96 3.79 10.64
N GLU A 184 -15.02 4.59 10.48
CA GLU A 184 -15.69 4.84 9.19
C GLU A 184 -15.72 6.34 8.87
N HIS A 185 -14.70 7.08 9.33
CA HIS A 185 -14.59 8.52 9.12
C HIS A 185 -14.08 8.87 7.71
N GLY A 186 -13.40 7.93 7.04
CA GLY A 186 -12.81 8.14 5.72
C GLY A 186 -11.58 9.03 5.76
N TYR A 187 -11.10 9.43 4.59
CA TYR A 187 -9.93 10.30 4.46
C TYR A 187 -10.28 11.77 4.79
N ASP A 188 -9.33 12.51 5.40
CA ASP A 188 -9.49 13.95 5.65
C ASP A 188 -9.27 14.76 4.36
N PHE A 189 -10.30 14.77 3.50
CA PHE A 189 -10.26 15.48 2.22
C PHE A 189 -10.10 17.00 2.37
N ASP A 190 -10.66 17.58 3.44
CA ASP A 190 -10.56 19.03 3.70
C ASP A 190 -9.15 19.39 4.19
N GLY A 191 -8.54 18.54 5.02
CA GLY A 191 -7.14 18.62 5.40
C GLY A 191 -6.20 18.56 4.21
N ASP A 192 -6.35 17.57 3.33
CA ASP A 192 -5.54 17.45 2.10
C ASP A 192 -5.71 18.69 1.20
N ALA A 193 -6.93 19.20 1.03
CA ALA A 193 -7.17 20.40 0.23
C ALA A 193 -6.43 21.63 0.80
N LYS A 194 -6.46 21.82 2.13
CA LYS A 194 -5.71 22.89 2.81
C LYS A 194 -4.21 22.73 2.65
N GLU A 195 -3.69 21.51 2.82
CA GLU A 195 -2.26 21.24 2.68
C GLU A 195 -1.78 21.46 1.24
N ARG A 196 -2.58 21.11 0.22
CA ARG A 196 -2.27 21.43 -1.19
C ARG A 196 -2.20 22.92 -1.47
N ILE A 197 -3.08 23.72 -0.86
CA ILE A 197 -3.04 25.18 -0.99
C ILE A 197 -1.76 25.70 -0.33
N ARG A 198 -1.49 25.28 0.91
CA ARG A 198 -0.27 25.65 1.64
C ARG A 198 0.99 25.29 0.85
N MET A 199 1.09 24.07 0.31
CA MET A 199 2.24 23.62 -0.46
C MET A 199 2.43 24.45 -1.74
N LYS A 200 1.35 24.83 -2.44
CA LYS A 200 1.44 25.73 -3.61
C LYS A 200 1.95 27.12 -3.22
N GLU A 201 1.48 27.67 -2.12
CA GLU A 201 1.95 28.95 -1.60
C GLU A 201 3.43 28.89 -1.21
N GLU A 202 3.86 27.80 -0.55
CA GLU A 202 5.25 27.58 -0.18
C GLU A 202 6.16 27.45 -1.41
N ILE A 203 5.76 26.69 -2.43
CA ILE A 203 6.47 26.60 -3.72
C ILE A 203 6.57 27.98 -4.38
N ALA A 204 5.49 28.76 -4.39
CA ALA A 204 5.51 30.11 -4.97
C ALA A 204 6.52 31.02 -4.27
N LYS A 205 6.57 30.98 -2.94
CA LYS A 205 7.55 31.74 -2.14
C LYS A 205 8.99 31.28 -2.33
N LEU A 206 9.22 29.97 -2.48
CA LEU A 206 10.54 29.43 -2.78
C LEU A 206 11.03 29.87 -4.16
N THR A 207 10.16 29.77 -5.17
CA THR A 207 10.51 30.15 -6.56
C THR A 207 10.66 31.65 -6.76
N SER A 208 10.00 32.48 -5.96
CA SER A 208 10.18 33.95 -5.97
C SER A 208 11.43 34.42 -5.20
N GLY A 209 12.04 33.56 -4.40
CA GLY A 209 13.15 33.89 -3.50
C GLY A 209 12.74 34.52 -2.17
N GLU A 210 11.43 34.54 -1.84
CA GLU A 210 10.92 34.94 -0.52
C GLU A 210 11.29 33.94 0.58
N LEU A 211 11.33 32.64 0.23
CA LEU A 211 11.83 31.57 1.09
C LEU A 211 13.15 30.99 0.54
N ASP A 212 14.06 30.65 1.46
CA ASP A 212 15.32 29.98 1.10
C ASP A 212 15.07 28.51 0.76
N ALA A 213 15.52 28.08 -0.43
CA ALA A 213 15.44 26.70 -0.89
C ALA A 213 16.13 25.69 0.05
N LYS A 214 17.04 26.13 0.93
CA LYS A 214 17.63 25.28 1.98
C LYS A 214 16.61 24.61 2.89
N LEU A 215 15.41 25.18 3.04
CA LEU A 215 14.32 24.57 3.79
C LEU A 215 13.89 23.21 3.21
N TRP A 216 14.13 22.98 1.92
CA TRP A 216 13.76 21.76 1.20
C TRP A 216 14.97 20.85 0.90
N LEU A 217 16.15 21.14 1.45
CA LEU A 217 17.35 20.30 1.29
C LEU A 217 17.50 19.25 2.39
N THR A 218 16.49 19.08 3.24
CA THR A 218 16.46 18.02 4.25
C THR A 218 16.04 16.69 3.62
N SER A 219 16.57 15.58 4.15
CA SER A 219 16.14 14.25 3.73
C SER A 219 14.67 14.05 4.08
N SER A 220 13.87 13.57 3.13
CA SER A 220 12.47 13.20 3.37
C SER A 220 12.31 11.84 4.05
N GLY A 221 13.36 11.01 4.06
CA GLY A 221 13.28 9.61 4.49
C GLY A 221 12.71 8.66 3.43
N GLU A 222 12.32 9.17 2.26
CA GLU A 222 11.78 8.35 1.17
C GLU A 222 12.86 7.50 0.49
N GLN A 223 12.47 6.30 0.05
CA GLN A 223 13.41 5.26 -0.32
C GLN A 223 13.85 5.29 -1.79
N ALA A 224 13.16 6.02 -2.66
CA ALA A 224 13.46 6.02 -4.10
C ALA A 224 14.89 6.47 -4.41
N VAL A 225 15.38 7.52 -3.75
CA VAL A 225 16.76 8.00 -3.95
C VAL A 225 17.78 6.98 -3.46
N ARG A 226 17.49 6.30 -2.33
CA ARG A 226 18.35 5.20 -1.83
C ARG A 226 18.42 4.05 -2.83
N VAL A 227 17.29 3.63 -3.39
CA VAL A 227 17.23 2.59 -4.44
C VAL A 227 17.99 3.02 -5.70
N MET A 228 17.73 4.23 -6.22
CA MET A 228 18.39 4.74 -7.43
C MET A 228 19.91 4.84 -7.27
N THR A 229 20.38 5.39 -6.14
CA THR A 229 21.81 5.56 -5.87
C THR A 229 22.50 4.24 -5.59
N SER A 230 21.82 3.30 -4.91
CA SER A 230 22.30 1.93 -4.71
C SER A 230 22.60 1.24 -6.04
N ILE A 231 21.64 1.26 -6.97
CA ILE A 231 21.78 0.65 -8.29
C ILE A 231 22.85 1.38 -9.11
N PHE A 232 22.78 2.71 -9.18
CA PHE A 232 23.67 3.50 -10.03
C PHE A 232 25.14 3.43 -9.60
N PHE A 233 25.40 3.51 -8.29
CA PHE A 233 26.77 3.50 -7.74
C PHE A 233 27.25 2.11 -7.33
N ASN A 234 26.46 1.06 -7.59
CA ASN A 234 26.72 -0.31 -7.14
C ASN A 234 27.02 -0.39 -5.63
N LYS A 235 26.19 0.29 -4.82
CA LYS A 235 26.28 0.28 -3.36
C LYS A 235 25.19 -0.64 -2.84
N ARG A 236 25.59 -1.74 -2.20
CA ARG A 236 24.65 -2.68 -1.59
C ARG A 236 23.87 -1.99 -0.46
N GLU A 237 22.56 -1.91 -0.60
CA GLU A 237 21.65 -1.32 0.38
C GLU A 237 20.56 -2.32 0.77
N PHE A 238 20.17 -2.29 2.03
CA PHE A 238 18.98 -2.98 2.52
C PHE A 238 17.82 -1.97 2.53
N ILE A 239 16.73 -2.33 1.86
CA ILE A 239 15.49 -1.58 1.83
C ILE A 239 14.45 -2.38 2.58
N GLU A 240 13.94 -1.79 3.66
CA GLU A 240 13.12 -2.46 4.66
C GLU A 240 11.78 -2.97 4.10
N ALA A 241 11.25 -2.29 3.08
CA ALA A 241 10.02 -2.66 2.41
C ALA A 241 10.04 -2.25 0.94
N GLY A 242 9.75 -3.21 0.07
CA GLY A 242 9.53 -3.02 -1.35
C GLY A 242 8.36 -3.86 -1.81
N VAL A 243 7.45 -3.25 -2.57
CA VAL A 243 6.33 -3.97 -3.17
C VAL A 243 6.81 -4.59 -4.48
N VAL A 244 6.82 -5.91 -4.53
CA VAL A 244 7.40 -6.71 -5.62
C VAL A 244 6.51 -7.90 -5.93
N TYR A 245 6.64 -8.46 -7.13
CA TYR A 245 5.94 -9.69 -7.48
C TYR A 245 6.46 -10.87 -6.62
N ASN A 246 5.53 -11.60 -5.99
CA ASN A 246 5.85 -12.59 -4.96
C ASN A 246 6.78 -13.68 -5.50
N ASP A 247 6.31 -14.44 -6.50
CA ASP A 247 7.08 -15.49 -7.19
C ASP A 247 7.95 -16.30 -6.20
N GLY A 248 7.28 -16.84 -5.17
CA GLY A 248 7.88 -17.70 -4.15
C GLY A 248 8.67 -17.01 -3.03
N ALA A 249 8.66 -15.68 -2.92
CA ALA A 249 9.31 -14.99 -1.79
C ALA A 249 8.61 -15.30 -0.46
N ILE A 250 7.27 -15.25 -0.44
CA ILE A 250 6.41 -15.75 0.63
C ILE A 250 5.75 -17.05 0.14
N THR A 251 6.10 -18.18 0.74
CA THR A 251 5.84 -19.52 0.16
C THR A 251 4.43 -20.04 0.35
N ASN A 252 3.70 -19.53 1.36
CA ASN A 252 2.31 -19.88 1.64
C ASN A 252 1.29 -18.82 1.18
N LEU A 253 1.70 -17.94 0.25
CA LEU A 253 0.82 -17.09 -0.56
C LEU A 253 0.90 -17.50 -2.03
N SER A 254 -0.08 -17.09 -2.83
CA SER A 254 -0.03 -17.24 -4.29
C SER A 254 1.25 -16.62 -4.85
N GLY A 255 1.91 -17.30 -5.80
CA GLY A 255 3.03 -16.72 -6.55
C GLY A 255 2.59 -15.56 -7.46
N ASP A 256 1.31 -15.55 -7.86
CA ASP A 256 0.71 -14.55 -8.77
C ASP A 256 0.02 -13.41 -8.03
N ILE A 257 0.77 -12.74 -7.15
CA ILE A 257 0.36 -11.56 -6.40
C ILE A 257 1.60 -10.68 -6.18
N ALA A 258 1.41 -9.39 -5.91
CA ALA A 258 2.49 -8.58 -5.35
C ALA A 258 2.45 -8.65 -3.81
N VAL A 259 3.63 -8.56 -3.21
CA VAL A 259 3.87 -8.61 -1.76
C VAL A 259 4.79 -7.47 -1.38
N GLU A 260 4.68 -7.02 -0.13
CA GLU A 260 5.63 -6.08 0.46
C GLU A 260 6.57 -6.86 1.38
N ILE A 261 7.86 -6.82 1.05
CA ILE A 261 8.93 -7.55 1.73
C ILE A 261 10.22 -6.72 1.69
N PRO A 262 11.22 -7.00 2.53
CA PRO A 262 12.50 -6.36 2.39
C PRO A 262 13.20 -6.81 1.10
N VAL A 263 14.02 -5.92 0.56
CA VAL A 263 14.85 -6.20 -0.62
C VAL A 263 16.26 -5.71 -0.41
N ILE A 264 17.20 -6.30 -1.14
CA ILE A 264 18.56 -5.77 -1.28
C ILE A 264 18.65 -5.12 -2.64
N THR A 265 19.22 -3.93 -2.70
CA THR A 265 19.52 -3.23 -3.96
C THR A 265 21.02 -3.10 -4.14
N ASP A 266 21.49 -3.26 -5.38
CA ASP A 266 22.87 -3.01 -5.79
C ASP A 266 22.95 -2.82 -7.32
N GLY A 267 24.16 -2.75 -7.89
CA GLY A 267 24.36 -2.51 -9.32
C GLY A 267 23.82 -3.60 -10.25
N SER A 268 23.47 -4.77 -9.71
CA SER A 268 22.81 -5.84 -10.48
C SER A 268 21.29 -5.77 -10.42
N GLY A 269 20.72 -4.99 -9.51
CA GLY A 269 19.29 -4.67 -9.47
C GLY A 269 18.65 -4.80 -8.10
N ILE A 270 17.43 -5.31 -8.09
CA ILE A 270 16.60 -5.48 -6.89
C ILE A 270 16.49 -6.97 -6.60
N HIS A 271 16.91 -7.38 -5.40
CA HIS A 271 16.98 -8.76 -4.95
C HIS A 271 15.99 -8.97 -3.81
N LYS A 272 14.94 -9.75 -4.09
CA LYS A 272 13.91 -10.11 -3.10
C LYS A 272 14.54 -10.95 -1.98
N LEU A 273 14.20 -10.65 -0.73
CA LEU A 273 14.47 -11.61 0.34
C LEU A 273 13.46 -12.76 0.27
N HIS A 274 13.96 -13.98 0.53
CA HIS A 274 13.08 -15.13 0.73
C HIS A 274 12.60 -15.13 2.19
N ILE A 275 11.29 -14.96 2.38
CA ILE A 275 10.65 -14.93 3.70
C ILE A 275 10.29 -16.33 4.18
N GLY A 276 9.87 -17.20 3.25
CA GLY A 276 9.30 -18.51 3.59
C GLY A 276 7.84 -18.39 4.01
N ASP A 277 7.41 -19.27 4.91
CA ASP A 277 6.01 -19.31 5.36
C ASP A 277 5.75 -18.24 6.42
N LEU A 278 4.70 -17.45 6.22
CA LEU A 278 4.13 -16.62 7.27
C LEU A 278 3.36 -17.48 8.29
N PRO A 279 3.16 -17.02 9.53
CA PRO A 279 2.27 -17.69 10.47
C PRO A 279 0.88 -17.92 9.84
N LEU A 280 0.34 -19.13 10.00
CA LEU A 280 -0.86 -19.59 9.29
C LEU A 280 -2.04 -18.61 9.39
N GLY A 281 -2.29 -18.02 10.55
CA GLY A 281 -3.35 -17.04 10.74
C GLY A 281 -3.18 -15.79 9.87
N ILE A 282 -1.97 -15.26 9.78
CA ILE A 282 -1.62 -14.08 8.97
C ILE A 282 -1.65 -14.42 7.49
N ALA A 283 -1.09 -15.57 7.10
CA ALA A 283 -1.15 -16.05 5.72
C ALA A 283 -2.60 -16.18 5.23
N ASN A 284 -3.52 -16.66 6.07
CA ASN A 284 -4.93 -16.76 5.71
C ASN A 284 -5.62 -15.40 5.58
N LEU A 285 -5.25 -14.40 6.39
CA LEU A 285 -5.72 -13.02 6.19
C LEU A 285 -5.31 -12.48 4.82
N LEU A 286 -4.03 -12.66 4.48
CA LEU A 286 -3.45 -12.23 3.21
C LEU A 286 -4.05 -12.99 2.01
N ASN A 287 -4.26 -14.30 2.13
CA ASN A 287 -4.82 -15.12 1.07
C ASN A 287 -6.26 -14.74 0.69
N MET A 288 -7.05 -14.15 1.61
CA MET A 288 -8.36 -13.59 1.27
C MET A 288 -8.28 -12.45 0.24
N GLN A 289 -7.12 -11.79 0.13
CA GLN A 289 -6.92 -10.67 -0.79
C GLN A 289 -6.43 -11.07 -2.18
N VAL A 290 -5.99 -12.33 -2.36
CA VAL A 290 -5.42 -12.80 -3.63
C VAL A 290 -6.44 -12.71 -4.76
N GLY A 291 -7.60 -13.34 -4.59
CA GLY A 291 -8.66 -13.36 -5.60
C GLY A 291 -9.17 -11.96 -5.97
N PRO A 292 -9.59 -11.13 -4.99
CA PRO A 292 -10.06 -9.77 -5.24
C PRO A 292 -9.06 -8.91 -6.02
N GLN A 293 -7.77 -8.96 -5.67
CA GLN A 293 -6.75 -8.16 -6.34
C GLN A 293 -6.47 -8.66 -7.77
N GLN A 294 -6.37 -9.97 -7.97
CA GLN A 294 -6.20 -10.56 -9.30
C GLN A 294 -7.36 -10.18 -10.23
N LEU A 295 -8.60 -10.35 -9.76
CA LEU A 295 -9.79 -10.00 -10.51
C LEU A 295 -9.89 -8.49 -10.77
N SER A 296 -9.48 -7.65 -9.82
CA SER A 296 -9.43 -6.19 -10.00
C SER A 296 -8.46 -5.80 -11.13
N VAL A 297 -7.28 -6.42 -11.17
CA VAL A 297 -6.30 -6.20 -12.25
C VAL A 297 -6.86 -6.71 -13.58
N GLU A 298 -7.42 -7.91 -13.64
CA GLU A 298 -8.03 -8.44 -14.87
C GLU A 298 -9.17 -7.55 -15.39
N ALA A 299 -10.03 -7.07 -14.48
CA ALA A 299 -11.12 -6.17 -14.82
C ALA A 299 -10.59 -4.86 -15.42
N ALA A 300 -9.54 -4.28 -14.84
CA ALA A 300 -8.94 -3.04 -15.34
C ALA A 300 -8.24 -3.24 -16.69
N MET A 301 -7.47 -4.31 -16.84
CA MET A 301 -6.79 -4.64 -18.10
C MET A 301 -7.78 -4.85 -19.25
N ARG A 302 -8.95 -5.42 -18.97
CA ARG A 302 -9.99 -5.74 -19.98
C ARG A 302 -11.08 -4.68 -20.11
N GLY A 303 -11.17 -3.72 -19.16
CA GLY A 303 -12.33 -2.84 -19.04
C GLY A 303 -13.65 -3.59 -18.81
N SER A 304 -13.64 -4.73 -18.10
CA SER A 304 -14.82 -5.61 -17.96
C SER A 304 -15.58 -5.37 -16.66
N LYS A 305 -16.85 -4.97 -16.80
CA LYS A 305 -17.78 -4.78 -15.68
C LYS A 305 -18.15 -6.11 -15.03
N GLU A 306 -18.20 -7.19 -15.81
CA GLU A 306 -18.52 -8.53 -15.33
C GLU A 306 -17.42 -9.07 -14.41
N ILE A 307 -16.15 -8.87 -14.77
CA ILE A 307 -15.03 -9.26 -13.91
C ILE A 307 -14.94 -8.33 -12.69
N ALA A 308 -15.25 -7.03 -12.85
CA ALA A 308 -15.34 -6.11 -11.72
C ALA A 308 -16.40 -6.56 -10.70
N LEU A 309 -17.55 -7.08 -11.13
CA LEU A 309 -18.54 -7.67 -10.23
C LEU A 309 -17.97 -8.90 -9.49
N GLN A 310 -17.24 -9.77 -10.19
CA GLN A 310 -16.58 -10.91 -9.55
C GLN A 310 -15.56 -10.45 -8.50
N ALA A 311 -14.77 -9.41 -8.81
CA ALA A 311 -13.82 -8.83 -7.86
C ALA A 311 -14.51 -8.34 -6.59
N LEU A 312 -15.64 -7.62 -6.71
CA LEU A 312 -16.44 -7.19 -5.57
C LEU A 312 -16.96 -8.38 -4.76
N LEU A 313 -17.56 -9.37 -5.41
CA LEU A 313 -18.16 -10.51 -4.71
C LEU A 313 -17.14 -11.42 -4.01
N CYS A 314 -15.87 -11.37 -4.43
CA CYS A 314 -14.77 -12.04 -3.75
C CYS A 314 -14.15 -11.20 -2.62
N ASP A 315 -14.38 -9.88 -2.60
CA ASP A 315 -13.78 -8.99 -1.60
C ASP A 315 -14.47 -9.18 -0.23
N PRO A 316 -13.72 -9.41 0.87
CA PRO A 316 -14.30 -9.69 2.18
C PRO A 316 -15.12 -8.53 2.76
N VAL A 317 -14.96 -7.29 2.27
CA VAL A 317 -15.74 -6.13 2.70
C VAL A 317 -17.19 -6.20 2.16
N ILE A 318 -17.41 -6.92 1.05
CA ILE A 318 -18.73 -7.06 0.44
C ILE A 318 -19.53 -8.17 1.15
N ASN A 319 -20.64 -7.78 1.76
CA ASN A 319 -21.52 -8.67 2.52
C ASN A 319 -22.95 -8.80 1.93
N SER A 320 -23.21 -8.21 0.75
CA SER A 320 -24.51 -8.31 0.05
C SER A 320 -24.29 -8.25 -1.46
N TYR A 321 -24.88 -9.22 -2.17
CA TYR A 321 -24.86 -9.29 -3.63
C TYR A 321 -25.61 -8.10 -4.25
N GLU A 322 -26.80 -7.79 -3.75
CA GLU A 322 -27.64 -6.70 -4.25
C GLU A 322 -26.97 -5.34 -4.04
N ALA A 323 -26.29 -5.13 -2.90
CA ALA A 323 -25.50 -3.94 -2.66
C ALA A 323 -24.32 -3.85 -3.64
N ALA A 324 -23.61 -4.96 -3.86
CA ALA A 324 -22.49 -5.03 -4.80
C ALA A 324 -22.90 -4.66 -6.24
N VAL A 325 -24.04 -5.15 -6.71
CA VAL A 325 -24.56 -4.79 -8.05
C VAL A 325 -24.87 -3.29 -8.13
N LYS A 326 -25.58 -2.73 -7.14
CA LYS A 326 -25.97 -1.32 -7.16
C LYS A 326 -24.79 -0.36 -7.03
N LEU A 327 -23.84 -0.66 -6.15
CA LEU A 327 -22.64 0.16 -5.99
C LEU A 327 -21.73 0.03 -7.22
N LEU A 328 -21.66 -1.15 -7.84
CA LEU A 328 -20.94 -1.35 -9.09
C LEU A 328 -21.54 -0.48 -10.18
N ASP A 329 -22.87 -0.50 -10.35
CA ASP A 329 -23.53 0.28 -11.39
C ASP A 329 -23.27 1.78 -11.23
N GLU A 330 -23.45 2.33 -10.03
CA GLU A 330 -23.26 3.76 -9.79
C GLU A 330 -21.80 4.20 -9.93
N LEU A 331 -20.86 3.47 -9.31
CA LEU A 331 -19.44 3.79 -9.46
C LEU A 331 -18.96 3.54 -10.89
N TRP A 332 -19.49 2.55 -11.61
CA TRP A 332 -19.14 2.34 -13.00
C TRP A 332 -19.50 3.56 -13.85
N GLU A 333 -20.72 4.08 -13.73
CA GLU A 333 -21.15 5.28 -14.47
C GLU A 333 -20.27 6.50 -14.16
N ILE A 334 -19.92 6.71 -12.88
CA ILE A 334 -18.99 7.79 -12.47
C ILE A 334 -17.62 7.64 -13.13
N ASN A 335 -17.16 6.39 -13.30
CA ASN A 335 -15.80 6.08 -13.73
C ASN A 335 -15.66 5.74 -15.23
N ILE A 336 -16.75 5.69 -16.00
CA ILE A 336 -16.74 5.45 -17.46
C ILE A 336 -15.65 6.22 -18.21
N PRO A 337 -15.40 7.52 -17.94
CA PRO A 337 -14.37 8.28 -18.65
C PRO A 337 -12.94 7.73 -18.52
N TYR A 338 -12.69 6.91 -17.50
CA TYR A 338 -11.37 6.41 -17.12
C TYR A 338 -11.20 4.90 -17.36
N ILE A 339 -12.29 4.18 -17.62
CA ILE A 339 -12.28 2.73 -17.80
C ILE A 339 -12.13 2.41 -19.29
N ARG A 340 -11.01 1.78 -19.65
CA ARG A 340 -10.76 1.29 -21.01
C ARG A 340 -9.87 0.04 -21.00
N PRO A 341 -10.03 -0.86 -21.98
CA PRO A 341 -9.12 -1.99 -22.14
C PRO A 341 -7.71 -1.51 -22.49
N VAL A 342 -6.70 -2.22 -21.98
CA VAL A 342 -5.26 -1.96 -22.20
C VAL A 342 -4.44 -3.25 -22.42
N LEU A 343 -5.11 -4.34 -22.77
CA LEU A 343 -4.49 -5.59 -23.25
C LEU A 343 -4.08 -5.53 -24.70
#